data_AF-A0AAY4BQ60-F1
#
_entry.id   AF-A0AAY4BQ60-F1
#
_cell.length_a   1.000
_cell.length_b   1.000
_cell.length_c   1.000
_cell.angle_alpha   90.00
_cell.angle_beta   90.00
_cell.angle_gamma   90.00
#
_symmetry.space_group_name_H-M   'P 1'
#
loop_
_entity.id
_entity.type
_entity.pdbx_description
1 polymer ?
#
loop_
_entity_poly.entity_id
_entity_poly.type
_entity_poly.pdbx_seq_one_letter_code
_entity_poly.pdbx_strand_id
1 'polypeptide(L)'
;MTEWETAPAAAESPEIKLFGKWSTDDVQINDISLQVRVSSRPLRNSLINVAIPLQDYVAVKEKYAKYLPHSGGRYAAKRFRKAQCPIVERLTNSMMMHGRNNGKKLMTVRIVKHAFEIIHLLTGENPLQVLVNAIINSGPREDSTRIGRAGTVRRQAVDVSPLRRVNQAIWLLCTGAREAAFRNIKTIAECLADELINAAKGSSNSYAIKKKDELERVAKSNR
;
A
#
# COMPACT_ATOMS: atom_id res chain seq x y z
N MET A 1 20.25 32.00 42.50
CA MET A 1 20.66 30.69 41.95
C MET A 1 19.41 29.84 41.84
N THR A 2 18.75 29.87 40.68
CA THR A 2 17.65 28.97 40.36
C THR A 2 18.02 28.30 39.05
N GLU A 3 18.71 27.16 39.18
CA GLU A 3 18.88 26.22 38.09
C GLU A 3 17.49 25.72 37.72
N TRP A 4 17.02 26.09 36.54
CA TRP A 4 15.87 25.45 35.92
C TRP A 4 16.39 24.12 35.40
N GLU A 5 15.83 23.02 35.91
CA GLU A 5 16.08 21.69 35.36
C GLU A 5 15.76 21.72 33.87
N THR A 6 16.80 21.59 33.04
CA THR A 6 16.64 21.19 31.64
C THR A 6 15.82 19.91 31.63
N ALA A 7 14.60 19.98 31.08
CA ALA A 7 13.78 18.80 30.83
C ALA A 7 14.67 17.72 30.18
N PRO A 8 14.64 16.46 30.65
CA PRO A 8 15.45 15.42 30.04
C PRO A 8 15.12 15.38 28.55
N ALA A 9 16.14 15.57 27.71
CA ALA A 9 16.03 15.38 26.28
C ALA A 9 15.27 14.07 26.06
N ALA A 10 14.10 14.16 25.40
CA ALA A 10 13.29 13.00 25.09
C ALA A 10 14.23 11.95 24.50
N ALA A 11 14.41 10.83 25.21
CA ALA A 11 15.27 9.75 24.76
C ALA A 11 14.87 9.43 23.32
N GLU A 12 15.79 9.65 22.37
CA GLU A 12 15.57 9.29 20.98
C GLU A 12 15.25 7.79 20.95
N SER A 13 13.97 7.47 20.79
CA SER A 13 13.54 6.10 20.65
C SER A 13 14.29 5.51 19.45
N PRO A 14 14.93 4.34 19.59
CA PRO A 14 15.77 3.79 18.53
C PRO A 14 14.97 3.67 17.23
N GLU A 15 15.46 4.31 16.18
CA GLU A 15 14.80 4.39 14.87
C GLU A 15 14.54 2.97 14.33
N ILE A 16 13.27 2.62 14.14
CA ILE A 16 12.88 1.28 13.69
C ILE A 16 13.09 1.18 12.19
N LYS A 17 14.25 0.65 11.78
CA LYS A 17 14.56 0.41 10.36
C LYS A 17 13.98 -0.92 9.89
N LEU A 18 13.18 -0.88 8.83
CA LEU A 18 12.67 -2.09 8.19
C LEU A 18 13.84 -2.93 7.64
N PHE A 19 13.83 -4.23 7.94
CA PHE A 19 14.91 -5.17 7.65
C PHE A 19 16.30 -4.73 8.20
N GLY A 20 16.33 -3.79 9.14
CA GLY A 20 17.56 -3.21 9.69
C GLY A 20 18.32 -2.28 8.73
N LYS A 21 17.75 -1.96 7.56
CA LYS A 21 18.42 -1.16 6.52
C LYS A 21 17.63 0.09 6.13
N TRP A 22 16.30 -0.03 5.98
CA TRP A 22 15.48 1.01 5.37
C TRP A 22 14.78 1.85 6.44
N SER A 23 15.01 3.17 6.45
CA SER A 23 14.25 4.09 7.30
C SER A 23 12.82 4.26 6.79
N THR A 24 11.87 4.41 7.71
CA THR A 24 10.46 4.70 7.43
C THR A 24 10.13 6.18 7.44
N ASP A 25 11.05 7.03 7.91
CA ASP A 25 10.74 8.40 8.31
C ASP A 25 10.83 9.36 7.12
N ASP A 26 11.71 9.03 6.16
CA ASP A 26 11.89 9.78 4.91
C ASP A 26 10.77 9.57 3.88
N VAL A 27 9.81 8.66 4.15
CA VAL A 27 8.79 8.28 3.18
C VAL A 27 7.69 9.34 3.09
N GLN A 28 7.64 10.03 1.96
CA GLN A 28 6.62 11.04 1.65
C GLN A 28 5.46 10.44 0.85
N ILE A 29 4.25 10.91 1.11
CA ILE A 29 3.06 10.47 0.38
C ILE A 29 2.48 11.71 -0.31
N ASN A 30 2.59 11.77 -1.64
CA ASN A 30 2.37 12.98 -2.44
C ASN A 30 0.91 13.27 -2.82
N ASP A 31 -0.03 12.35 -2.54
CA ASP A 31 -1.44 12.56 -2.91
C ASP A 31 -2.21 13.20 -1.73
N ILE A 32 -2.94 14.28 -1.97
CA ILE A 32 -3.69 15.03 -0.95
C ILE A 32 -4.97 14.30 -0.52
N SER A 33 -5.48 13.38 -1.35
CA SER A 33 -6.50 12.42 -0.88
C SER A 33 -5.93 11.41 0.12
N LEU A 34 -4.60 11.31 0.15
CA LEU A 34 -3.82 10.60 1.15
C LEU A 34 -3.44 11.52 2.32
N GLN A 35 -2.91 12.73 2.17
CA GLN A 35 -2.30 13.48 3.31
C GLN A 35 -3.25 14.47 4.02
N VAL A 36 -3.31 14.46 5.38
CA VAL A 36 -3.97 15.54 6.15
C VAL A 36 -2.97 16.64 6.49
N ARG A 37 -3.27 17.84 6.01
CA ARG A 37 -2.86 19.11 6.63
C ARG A 37 -3.61 19.23 7.96
N VAL A 38 -2.94 18.95 9.08
CA VAL A 38 -3.47 19.23 10.42
C VAL A 38 -3.50 20.76 10.56
N SER A 39 -4.65 21.40 10.34
CA SER A 39 -4.89 22.71 10.93
C SER A 39 -5.11 22.50 12.42
N SER A 40 -4.20 23.04 13.22
CA SER A 40 -4.20 23.10 14.67
C SER A 40 -5.41 23.85 15.24
N ARG A 41 -6.61 23.25 15.24
CA ARG A 41 -7.75 23.73 16.04
C ARG A 41 -8.57 22.57 16.63
N PRO A 42 -8.57 22.37 17.96
CA PRO A 42 -9.43 21.40 18.61
C PRO A 42 -10.81 22.03 18.81
N LEU A 43 -11.84 21.56 18.09
CA LEU A 43 -13.22 21.93 18.40
C LEU A 43 -13.94 20.77 19.08
N ARG A 44 -14.39 21.09 20.30
CA ARG A 44 -15.17 20.29 21.23
C ARG A 44 -16.45 19.79 20.56
N ASN A 45 -16.84 18.57 20.94
CA ASN A 45 -18.20 18.04 20.93
C ASN A 45 -19.07 18.35 19.68
N SER A 46 -18.96 17.52 18.64
CA SER A 46 -20.10 17.17 17.80
C SER A 46 -19.81 15.91 16.99
N LEU A 47 -20.80 15.02 16.92
CA LEU A 47 -20.84 13.82 16.09
C LEU A 47 -20.85 14.21 14.60
N ILE A 48 -19.70 14.55 14.05
CA ILE A 48 -19.58 14.88 12.62
C ILE A 48 -18.57 13.92 11.99
N ASN A 49 -19.07 13.18 11.01
CA ASN A 49 -18.36 12.21 10.19
C ASN A 49 -16.96 12.70 9.83
N VAL A 50 -15.96 12.11 10.48
CA VAL A 50 -14.55 12.32 10.14
C VAL A 50 -14.36 11.73 8.75
N ALA A 51 -14.13 12.59 7.75
CA ALA A 51 -13.60 12.15 6.46
C ALA A 51 -12.22 11.53 6.75
N ILE A 52 -12.18 10.20 6.85
CA ILE A 52 -10.96 9.45 7.18
C ILE A 52 -9.99 9.61 6.01
N PRO A 53 -8.83 10.26 6.20
CA PRO A 53 -7.86 10.46 5.14
C PRO A 53 -7.21 9.14 4.74
N LEU A 54 -6.79 9.04 3.47
CA LEU A 54 -6.23 7.80 2.95
C LEU A 54 -4.82 7.52 3.50
N GLN A 55 -4.13 8.49 4.12
CA GLN A 55 -2.85 8.33 4.84
C GLN A 55 -2.95 7.21 5.87
N ASP A 56 -4.09 7.10 6.55
CA ASP A 56 -4.32 6.10 7.60
C ASP A 56 -4.41 4.67 7.02
N TYR A 57 -4.60 4.52 5.71
CA TYR A 57 -4.60 3.23 5.01
C TYR A 57 -3.22 2.82 4.49
N VAL A 58 -2.24 3.74 4.45
CA VAL A 58 -0.83 3.49 4.13
C VAL A 58 -0.04 3.65 5.43
N ALA A 59 -0.23 2.68 6.33
CA ALA A 59 0.36 2.62 7.67
C ALA A 59 1.90 2.46 7.64
N VAL A 60 2.61 3.55 7.33
CA VAL A 60 4.08 3.61 7.25
C VAL A 60 4.69 4.37 8.43
N LYS A 61 3.98 5.34 9.01
CA LYS A 61 4.52 6.22 10.06
C LYS A 61 4.63 5.54 11.43
N GLU A 62 5.71 5.86 12.15
CA GLU A 62 6.13 5.57 13.54
C GLU A 62 5.36 4.45 14.28
N LYS A 63 4.06 4.61 14.54
CA LYS A 63 3.21 3.62 15.22
C LYS A 63 3.15 2.25 14.53
N TYR A 64 3.44 2.21 13.23
CA TYR A 64 3.36 1.00 12.39
C TYR A 64 4.71 0.52 11.89
N ALA A 65 5.79 1.22 12.22
CA ALA A 65 7.15 0.82 11.87
C ALA A 65 7.53 -0.46 12.63
N LYS A 66 7.97 -1.48 11.90
CA LYS A 66 8.40 -2.76 12.44
C LYS A 66 9.62 -3.25 11.68
N TYR A 67 10.55 -3.89 12.39
CA TYR A 67 11.75 -4.47 11.79
C TYR A 67 11.45 -5.54 10.74
N LEU A 68 10.39 -6.34 10.95
CA LEU A 68 9.98 -7.41 10.06
C LEU A 68 8.49 -7.26 9.70
N PRO A 69 8.09 -7.56 8.45
CA PRO A 69 6.69 -7.54 8.01
C PRO A 69 5.90 -8.79 8.48
N HIS A 70 6.15 -9.23 9.71
CA HIS A 70 5.50 -10.38 10.35
C HIS A 70 5.06 -10.00 11.78
N SER A 71 3.81 -9.56 11.91
CA SER A 71 3.33 -8.97 13.17
C SER A 71 2.53 -9.91 14.08
N GLY A 72 2.05 -11.06 13.56
CA GLY A 72 1.03 -11.87 14.25
C GLY A 72 -0.29 -11.12 14.54
N GLY A 73 -0.53 -9.99 13.88
CA GLY A 73 -1.62 -9.07 14.21
C GLY A 73 -3.01 -9.59 13.79
N ARG A 74 -4.01 -9.42 14.67
CA ARG A 74 -5.41 -9.79 14.43
C ARG A 74 -6.17 -8.70 13.68
N TYR A 75 -5.77 -8.44 12.44
CA TYR A 75 -6.33 -7.37 11.60
C TYR A 75 -7.71 -7.70 10.99
N ALA A 76 -8.11 -8.98 11.00
CA ALA A 76 -9.39 -9.44 10.43
C ALA A 76 -10.58 -9.30 11.39
N ALA A 77 -10.36 -9.07 12.69
CA ALA A 77 -11.42 -9.11 13.70
C ALA A 77 -12.47 -7.99 13.56
N LYS A 78 -12.12 -6.84 12.96
CA LYS A 78 -13.04 -5.72 12.70
C LYS A 78 -12.76 -5.12 11.31
N ARG A 79 -13.80 -4.61 10.64
CA ARG A 79 -13.76 -4.15 9.23
C ARG A 79 -12.59 -3.18 8.91
N PHE A 80 -12.33 -2.19 9.77
CA PHE A 80 -11.31 -1.16 9.51
C PHE A 80 -9.93 -1.44 10.11
N ARG A 81 -9.74 -2.54 10.86
CA ARG A 81 -8.43 -2.88 11.44
C ARG A 81 -7.38 -3.22 10.38
N LYS A 82 -7.79 -3.59 9.17
CA LYS A 82 -6.88 -3.80 8.02
C LYS A 82 -6.11 -2.54 7.62
N ALA A 83 -6.65 -1.36 7.89
CA ALA A 83 -5.98 -0.08 7.65
C ALA A 83 -4.67 0.07 8.45
N GLN A 84 -4.71 -0.39 9.71
CA GLN A 84 -3.64 -0.31 10.68
C GLN A 84 -2.51 -1.35 10.44
N CYS A 85 -2.65 -2.19 9.42
CA CYS A 85 -1.64 -3.20 9.08
C CYS A 85 -0.56 -2.55 8.21
N PRO A 86 0.74 -2.70 8.57
CA PRO A 86 1.84 -2.15 7.77
C PRO A 86 1.75 -2.54 6.30
N ILE A 87 2.06 -1.61 5.40
CA ILE A 87 1.83 -1.82 3.96
C ILE A 87 2.65 -2.99 3.39
N VAL A 88 3.88 -3.16 3.88
CA VAL A 88 4.76 -4.27 3.50
C VAL A 88 4.19 -5.60 3.97
N GLU A 89 3.55 -5.65 5.15
CA GLU A 89 2.87 -6.86 5.62
C GLU A 89 1.62 -7.16 4.79
N ARG A 90 0.91 -6.15 4.30
CA ARG A 90 -0.20 -6.36 3.36
C ARG A 90 0.30 -6.93 2.03
N LEU A 91 1.45 -6.46 1.53
CA LEU A 91 2.10 -6.99 0.34
C LEU A 91 2.52 -8.46 0.53
N THR A 92 3.20 -8.79 1.64
CA THR A 92 3.60 -10.18 1.92
C THR A 92 2.40 -11.11 2.07
N ASN A 93 1.30 -10.63 2.64
CA ASN A 93 0.05 -11.38 2.76
C ASN A 93 -0.59 -11.68 1.38
N SER A 94 -0.59 -10.71 0.46
CA SER A 94 -1.11 -10.90 -0.91
C SER A 94 -0.22 -11.81 -1.78
N MET A 95 1.08 -11.85 -1.51
CA MET A 95 2.02 -12.73 -2.22
C MET A 95 1.82 -14.21 -1.91
N MET A 96 1.26 -14.57 -0.75
CA MET A 96 1.03 -15.96 -0.32
C MET A 96 -0.12 -16.67 -1.05
N MET A 97 -0.85 -15.97 -1.92
CA MET A 97 -2.05 -16.54 -2.54
C MET A 97 -1.72 -17.66 -3.55
N HIS A 98 -2.74 -18.51 -3.80
CA HIS A 98 -2.77 -19.74 -4.61
C HIS A 98 -2.26 -21.00 -3.89
N GLY A 99 -3.07 -22.07 -3.99
CA GLY A 99 -3.04 -23.30 -3.19
C GLY A 99 -1.71 -23.70 -2.55
N ARG A 100 -0.69 -24.02 -3.36
CA ARG A 100 0.60 -24.54 -2.88
C ARG A 100 1.40 -23.56 -2.01
N ASN A 101 1.11 -22.26 -2.10
CA ASN A 101 1.83 -21.19 -1.42
C ASN A 101 1.04 -20.61 -0.23
N ASN A 102 -0.20 -21.05 -0.03
CA ASN A 102 -1.04 -20.60 1.07
C ASN A 102 -0.36 -20.87 2.41
N GLY A 103 -0.30 -19.85 3.27
CA GLY A 103 0.29 -19.92 4.62
C GLY A 103 1.82 -19.81 4.70
N LYS A 104 2.54 -19.79 3.56
CA LYS A 104 4.02 -19.72 3.55
C LYS A 104 4.56 -18.30 3.73
N LYS A 105 4.29 -17.68 4.89
CA LYS A 105 4.66 -16.28 5.15
C LYS A 105 6.18 -16.07 5.23
N LEU A 106 6.92 -17.01 5.81
CA LEU A 106 8.39 -16.92 5.86
C LEU A 106 9.03 -16.86 4.48
N MET A 107 8.48 -17.61 3.51
CA MET A 107 8.95 -17.59 2.12
C MET A 107 8.68 -16.23 1.45
N THR A 108 7.48 -15.67 1.65
CA THR A 108 7.13 -14.37 1.03
C THR A 108 7.88 -13.19 1.65
N VAL A 109 8.18 -13.23 2.95
CA VAL A 109 9.03 -12.22 3.60
C VAL A 109 10.42 -12.18 2.97
N ARG A 110 11.01 -13.35 2.65
CA ARG A 110 12.31 -13.43 1.96
C ARG A 110 12.24 -12.86 0.55
N ILE A 111 11.19 -13.20 -0.20
CA ILE A 111 10.96 -12.66 -1.56
C ILE A 111 10.90 -11.13 -1.53
N VAL A 112 10.12 -10.55 -0.62
CA VAL A 112 9.99 -9.09 -0.50
C VAL A 112 11.29 -8.43 -0.05
N LYS A 113 12.05 -9.07 0.85
CA LYS A 113 13.39 -8.59 1.25
C LYS A 113 14.32 -8.48 0.04
N HIS A 114 14.42 -9.53 -0.77
CA HIS A 114 15.27 -9.54 -1.95
C HIS A 114 14.78 -8.57 -3.03
N ALA A 115 13.46 -8.46 -3.24
CA ALA A 115 12.91 -7.49 -4.17
C ALA A 115 13.25 -6.04 -3.77
N PHE A 116 13.20 -5.71 -2.47
CA PHE A 116 13.59 -4.38 -1.98
C PHE A 116 15.08 -4.10 -2.15
N GLU A 117 15.94 -5.11 -2.00
CA GLU A 117 17.37 -4.98 -2.30
C GLU A 117 17.59 -4.70 -3.80
N ILE A 118 16.89 -5.40 -4.70
CA ILE A 118 16.95 -5.15 -6.14
C ILE A 118 16.46 -3.74 -6.49
N ILE A 119 15.34 -3.30 -5.92
CA ILE A 119 14.80 -1.96 -6.17
C ILE A 119 15.81 -0.87 -5.81
N HIS A 120 16.45 -0.99 -4.63
CA HIS A 120 17.44 -0.01 -4.22
C HIS A 120 18.66 0.01 -5.15
N LEU A 121 19.16 -1.16 -5.57
CA LEU A 121 20.29 -1.25 -6.49
C LEU A 121 19.97 -0.64 -7.86
N LEU A 122 18.74 -0.77 -8.35
CA LEU A 122 18.33 -0.26 -9.66
C LEU A 122 17.96 1.23 -9.64
N THR A 123 17.35 1.73 -8.56
CA THR A 123 16.81 3.09 -8.49
C THR A 123 17.66 4.05 -7.68
N GLY A 124 18.45 3.56 -6.72
CA GLY A 124 19.17 4.39 -5.74
C GLY A 124 18.26 5.04 -4.69
N GLU A 125 16.94 4.87 -4.78
CA GLU A 125 15.96 5.44 -3.85
C GLU A 125 15.61 4.46 -2.72
N ASN A 126 14.89 4.94 -1.71
CA ASN A 126 14.33 4.08 -0.67
C ASN A 126 13.22 3.18 -1.28
N PRO A 127 13.32 1.85 -1.20
CA PRO A 127 12.33 0.94 -1.79
C PRO A 127 10.92 1.10 -1.19
N LEU A 128 10.81 1.63 0.04
CA LEU A 128 9.52 1.96 0.64
C LEU A 128 8.81 3.08 -0.10
N GLN A 129 9.56 4.11 -0.52
CA GLN A 129 9.02 5.20 -1.31
C GLN A 129 8.52 4.70 -2.67
N VAL A 130 9.30 3.85 -3.33
CA VAL A 130 8.91 3.23 -4.61
C VAL A 130 7.63 2.39 -4.44
N LEU A 131 7.53 1.59 -3.38
CA LEU A 131 6.33 0.81 -3.10
C LEU A 131 5.09 1.70 -2.89
N VAL A 132 5.23 2.77 -2.11
CA VAL A 132 4.14 3.72 -1.87
C VAL A 132 3.70 4.38 -3.18
N ASN A 133 4.65 4.89 -3.97
CA ASN A 133 4.37 5.49 -5.28
C ASN A 133 3.68 4.49 -6.23
N ALA A 134 4.14 3.23 -6.26
CA ALA A 134 3.54 2.17 -7.06
C ALA A 134 2.07 1.93 -6.67
N ILE A 135 1.76 1.90 -5.38
CA ILE A 135 0.38 1.70 -4.89
C ILE A 135 -0.51 2.89 -5.23
N ILE A 136 -0.01 4.11 -5.11
CA ILE A 136 -0.73 5.34 -5.45
C ILE A 136 -1.14 5.32 -6.94
N ASN A 137 -0.18 4.99 -7.81
CA ASN A 137 -0.40 5.00 -9.24
C ASN A 137 -1.27 3.84 -9.72
N SER A 138 -1.15 2.65 -9.12
CA SER A 138 -1.86 1.43 -9.53
C SER A 138 -3.33 1.37 -9.07
N GLY A 139 -3.74 2.25 -8.15
CA GLY A 139 -5.09 2.23 -7.60
C GLY A 139 -6.14 2.83 -8.55
N PRO A 140 -7.20 2.10 -8.94
CA PRO A 140 -8.28 2.66 -9.76
C PRO A 140 -9.10 3.69 -8.99
N ARG A 141 -9.52 4.74 -9.69
CA ARG A 141 -10.36 5.82 -9.15
C ARG A 141 -11.85 5.57 -9.39
N GLU A 142 -12.19 5.05 -10.56
CA GLU A 142 -13.57 4.72 -10.96
C GLU A 142 -13.66 3.22 -11.28
N ASP A 143 -14.80 2.59 -10.96
CA ASP A 143 -15.10 1.20 -11.30
C ASP A 143 -16.54 1.12 -11.85
N SER A 144 -16.85 0.10 -12.64
CA SER A 144 -18.20 -0.10 -13.19
C SER A 144 -18.92 -1.17 -12.38
N THR A 145 -20.06 -0.82 -11.78
CA THR A 145 -20.89 -1.79 -11.05
C THR A 145 -22.15 -2.11 -11.82
N ARG A 146 -22.62 -3.34 -11.65
CA ARG A 146 -23.87 -3.79 -12.23
C ARG A 146 -25.02 -3.25 -11.39
N ILE A 147 -25.80 -2.32 -11.92
CA ILE A 147 -27.02 -1.81 -11.28
C ILE A 147 -28.20 -2.33 -12.10
N GLY A 148 -29.06 -3.10 -11.44
CA GLY A 148 -30.30 -3.60 -12.02
C GLY A 148 -31.48 -3.13 -11.17
N ARG A 149 -32.58 -2.79 -11.84
CA ARG A 149 -33.91 -2.69 -11.22
C ARG A 149 -34.82 -3.63 -12.00
N ALA A 150 -35.48 -4.55 -11.28
CA ALA A 150 -36.28 -5.62 -11.88
C ALA A 150 -35.45 -6.46 -12.89
N GLY A 151 -35.91 -6.57 -14.14
CA GLY A 151 -35.34 -7.45 -15.17
C GLY A 151 -34.25 -6.84 -16.06
N THR A 152 -34.00 -5.52 -15.99
CA THR A 152 -32.96 -4.87 -16.81
C THR A 152 -31.72 -4.59 -15.99
N VAL A 153 -30.59 -5.06 -16.50
CA VAL A 153 -29.29 -4.94 -15.84
C VAL A 153 -28.37 -4.10 -16.71
N ARG A 154 -27.91 -2.96 -16.19
CA ARG A 154 -26.91 -2.10 -16.84
C ARG A 154 -25.68 -1.94 -15.98
N ARG A 155 -24.55 -1.58 -16.59
CA ARG A 155 -23.38 -1.12 -15.82
C ARG A 155 -23.50 0.38 -15.60
N GLN A 156 -23.15 0.83 -14.42
CA GLN A 156 -23.07 2.24 -14.05
C GLN A 156 -21.69 2.50 -13.46
N ALA A 157 -21.09 3.63 -13.84
CA ALA A 157 -19.86 4.11 -13.24
C ALA A 157 -20.08 4.52 -11.77
N VAL A 158 -19.20 4.08 -10.87
CA VAL A 158 -19.22 4.40 -9.43
C VAL A 158 -17.80 4.67 -8.95
N ASP A 159 -17.65 5.61 -8.02
CA ASP A 159 -16.36 5.95 -7.42
C ASP A 159 -15.84 4.83 -6.49
N VAL A 160 -14.52 4.60 -6.54
CA VAL A 160 -13.86 3.57 -5.71
C VAL A 160 -13.46 4.14 -4.35
N SER A 161 -13.80 3.42 -3.28
CA SER A 161 -13.41 3.82 -1.94
C SER A 161 -11.89 3.76 -1.70
N PRO A 162 -11.35 4.68 -0.88
CA PRO A 162 -9.96 4.73 -0.44
C PRO A 162 -9.32 3.38 -0.05
N LEU A 163 -10.00 2.64 0.83
CA LEU A 163 -9.52 1.34 1.31
C LEU A 163 -9.55 0.27 0.19
N ARG A 164 -10.56 0.30 -0.68
CA ARG A 164 -10.67 -0.61 -1.83
C ARG A 164 -9.56 -0.34 -2.85
N ARG A 165 -9.26 0.93 -3.13
CA ARG A 165 -8.18 1.35 -4.02
C ARG A 165 -6.84 0.72 -3.63
N VAL A 166 -6.44 0.84 -2.36
CA VAL A 166 -5.19 0.25 -1.85
C VAL A 166 -5.21 -1.28 -1.91
N ASN A 167 -6.35 -1.90 -1.57
CA ASN A 167 -6.49 -3.36 -1.64
C ASN A 167 -6.34 -3.88 -3.08
N GLN A 168 -6.95 -3.19 -4.04
CA GLN A 168 -6.92 -3.57 -5.45
C GLN A 168 -5.54 -3.33 -6.07
N ALA A 169 -4.89 -2.22 -5.73
CA ALA A 169 -3.52 -1.93 -6.16
C ALA A 169 -2.55 -3.05 -5.73
N ILE A 170 -2.52 -3.41 -4.44
CA ILE A 170 -1.65 -4.47 -3.93
C ILE A 170 -1.96 -5.81 -4.61
N TRP A 171 -3.25 -6.11 -4.79
CA TRP A 171 -3.66 -7.37 -5.44
C TRP A 171 -3.19 -7.43 -6.90
N LEU A 172 -3.40 -6.37 -7.68
CA LEU A 172 -2.98 -6.30 -9.07
C LEU A 172 -1.45 -6.37 -9.23
N LEU A 173 -0.69 -5.70 -8.36
CA LEU A 173 0.77 -5.78 -8.35
C LEU A 173 1.26 -7.22 -8.09
N CYS A 174 0.69 -7.90 -7.10
CA CYS A 174 1.05 -9.29 -6.80
C CYS A 174 0.63 -10.25 -7.92
N THR A 175 -0.51 -10.02 -8.57
CA THR A 175 -0.97 -10.81 -9.71
C THR A 175 -0.04 -10.63 -10.91
N GLY A 176 0.31 -9.38 -11.24
CA GLY A 176 1.26 -9.05 -12.31
C GLY A 176 2.63 -9.70 -12.08
N ALA A 177 3.18 -9.58 -10.87
CA ALA A 177 4.45 -10.22 -10.51
C ALA A 177 4.41 -11.75 -10.65
N ARG A 178 3.28 -12.38 -10.31
CA ARG A 178 3.10 -13.83 -10.42
C ARG A 178 2.96 -14.29 -11.86
N GLU A 179 2.16 -13.59 -12.66
CA GLU A 179 1.99 -13.88 -14.09
C GLU A 179 3.32 -13.71 -14.84
N ALA A 180 4.08 -12.66 -14.55
CA ALA A 180 5.39 -12.41 -15.15
C ALA A 180 6.47 -13.44 -14.78
N ALA A 181 6.39 -14.01 -13.58
CA ALA A 181 7.29 -15.07 -13.11
C ALA A 181 6.86 -16.48 -13.58
N PHE A 182 5.60 -16.68 -13.96
CA PHE A 182 5.11 -18.01 -14.33
C PHE A 182 5.74 -18.47 -15.65
N ARG A 183 6.43 -19.61 -15.63
CA ARG A 183 7.17 -20.17 -16.78
C ARG A 183 8.27 -19.26 -17.33
N ASN A 184 8.74 -18.30 -16.53
CA ASN A 184 9.86 -17.43 -16.86
C ASN A 184 11.11 -17.87 -16.11
N ILE A 185 12.28 -17.53 -16.65
CA ILE A 185 13.59 -17.80 -16.02
C ILE A 185 13.82 -16.83 -14.85
N LYS A 186 13.29 -15.60 -14.96
CA LYS A 186 13.36 -14.57 -13.93
C LYS A 186 12.77 -15.05 -12.60
N THR A 187 13.44 -14.71 -11.51
CA THR A 187 12.94 -15.06 -10.18
C THR A 187 11.74 -14.17 -9.81
N ILE A 188 10.89 -14.65 -8.89
CA ILE A 188 9.74 -13.87 -8.42
C ILE A 188 10.15 -12.56 -7.75
N ALA A 189 11.34 -12.49 -7.15
CA ALA A 189 11.85 -11.27 -6.52
C ALA A 189 12.19 -10.21 -7.57
N GLU A 190 12.81 -10.60 -8.68
CA GLU A 190 13.10 -9.73 -9.83
C GLU A 190 11.81 -9.26 -10.50
N CYS A 191 10.88 -10.18 -10.79
CA CYS A 191 9.59 -9.81 -11.41
C CYS A 191 8.79 -8.84 -10.53
N LEU A 192 8.83 -9.02 -9.20
CA LEU A 192 8.16 -8.10 -8.28
C LEU A 192 8.85 -6.73 -8.24
N ALA A 193 10.19 -6.69 -8.28
CA ALA A 193 10.94 -5.44 -8.33
C ALA A 193 10.66 -4.67 -9.63
N ASP A 194 10.71 -5.35 -10.78
CA ASP A 194 10.38 -4.79 -12.09
C ASP A 194 8.95 -4.21 -12.10
N GLU A 195 7.96 -4.94 -11.58
CA GLU A 195 6.58 -4.50 -11.52
C GLU A 195 6.41 -3.26 -10.63
N LEU A 196 7.05 -3.23 -9.46
CA LEU A 196 6.99 -2.07 -8.56
C LEU A 196 7.65 -0.82 -9.16
N ILE A 197 8.81 -0.96 -9.80
CA ILE A 197 9.50 0.17 -10.45
C ILE A 197 8.66 0.72 -11.61
N ASN A 198 8.12 -0.16 -12.45
CA ASN A 198 7.28 0.25 -13.58
C ASN A 198 5.99 0.93 -13.12
N ALA A 199 5.35 0.40 -12.07
CA ALA A 199 4.16 1.00 -11.48
C ALA A 199 4.45 2.36 -10.82
N ALA A 200 5.59 2.50 -10.12
CA ALA A 200 6.00 3.76 -9.51
C ALA A 200 6.24 4.86 -10.56
N LYS A 201 6.78 4.50 -11.73
CA LYS A 201 6.97 5.43 -12.86
C LYS A 201 5.70 5.74 -13.65
N GLY A 202 4.58 5.07 -13.36
CA GLY A 202 3.35 5.24 -14.13
C GLY A 202 3.40 4.59 -15.53
N SER A 203 4.31 3.65 -15.75
CA SER A 203 4.49 3.04 -17.07
C SER A 203 3.39 2.02 -17.36
N SER A 204 2.78 2.13 -18.54
CA SER A 204 1.84 1.16 -19.08
C SER A 204 2.46 -0.22 -19.32
N ASN A 205 3.76 -0.44 -19.08
CA ASN A 205 4.35 -1.77 -19.12
C ASN A 205 3.91 -2.64 -17.94
N SER A 206 3.61 -2.03 -16.79
CA SER A 206 3.13 -2.76 -15.61
C SER A 206 1.74 -3.34 -15.83
N TYR A 207 1.53 -4.57 -15.36
CA TYR A 207 0.22 -5.22 -15.43
C TYR A 207 -0.82 -4.45 -14.60
N ALA A 208 -0.40 -3.95 -13.44
CA ALA A 208 -1.30 -3.24 -12.54
C ALA A 208 -1.89 -1.97 -13.16
N ILE A 209 -1.08 -1.17 -13.88
CA ILE A 209 -1.56 0.03 -14.57
C ILE A 209 -2.41 -0.33 -15.77
N LYS A 210 -2.02 -1.32 -16.60
CA LYS A 210 -2.86 -1.77 -17.72
C LYS A 210 -4.27 -2.16 -17.27
N LYS A 211 -4.37 -2.91 -16.17
CA LYS A 211 -5.67 -3.32 -15.62
C LYS A 211 -6.45 -2.18 -15.00
N LYS A 212 -5.77 -1.24 -14.35
CA LYS A 212 -6.39 0.00 -13.87
C LYS A 212 -7.00 0.80 -15.03
N ASP A 213 -6.22 1.07 -16.08
CA ASP A 213 -6.65 1.86 -17.23
C ASP A 213 -7.79 1.17 -17.99
N GLU A 214 -7.77 -0.16 -18.07
CA GLU A 214 -8.86 -0.96 -18.62
C GLU A 214 -10.17 -0.75 -17.84
N LEU A 215 -10.12 -0.78 -16.50
CA LEU A 215 -11.28 -0.57 -15.64
C LEU A 215 -11.81 0.87 -15.73
N GLU A 216 -10.93 1.87 -15.70
CA GLU A 216 -11.31 3.28 -15.78
C GLU A 216 -11.91 3.62 -17.15
N ARG A 217 -11.41 3.01 -18.23
CA ARG A 217 -12.00 3.15 -19.57
C ARG A 217 -13.42 2.57 -19.64
N VAL A 218 -13.64 1.40 -19.03
CA VAL A 218 -14.97 0.79 -18.96
C VAL A 218 -15.92 1.62 -18.10
N ALA A 219 -15.45 2.19 -16.99
CA ALA A 219 -16.24 3.10 -16.17
C ALA A 219 -16.65 4.35 -16.96
N LYS A 220 -15.71 4.99 -17.67
CA LYS A 220 -15.97 6.16 -18.51
C LYS A 220 -17.01 5.91 -19.60
N SER A 221 -17.05 4.71 -20.17
CA SER A 221 -18.04 4.31 -21.18
C SER A 221 -19.45 4.14 -20.62
N ASN A 222 -19.58 3.88 -19.31
CA ASN A 222 -20.85 3.62 -18.63
C ASN A 222 -21.25 4.78 -17.70
N ARG A 223 -20.67 5.96 -17.93
CA ARG A 223 -21.05 7.19 -17.25
C ARG A 223 -22.38 7.69 -17.79
#